data_AF-A0A9E1E8E6-F1
#
_entry.id   AF-A0A9E1E8E6-F1
#
_cell.length_a   1.000
_cell.length_b   1.000
_cell.length_c   1.000
_cell.angle_alpha   90.00
_cell.angle_beta   90.00
_cell.angle_gamma   90.00
#
_symmetry.space_group_name_H-M   'P 1'
#
loop_
_entity.id
_entity.type
_entity.pdbx_description
1 polymer ?
#
loop_
_entity_poly.entity_id
_entity_poly.type
_entity_poly.pdbx_seq_one_letter_code
_entity_poly.pdbx_strand_id
1 'polypeptide(L)' 'MEEKKNRPQDKWDEKAGLIPKTYKVNRKVAEEFQKACKEAGVAMGTQLTKMMKEFTEQMNNE' A
#
# COMPACT_ATOMS: atom_id res chain seq x y z
N MET A 1 -12.22 16.50 -13.25
CA MET A 1 -12.68 15.17 -12.81
C MET A 1 -12.13 14.22 -13.87
N GLU A 2 -10.95 13.64 -13.63
CA GLU A 2 -10.28 12.80 -14.63
C GLU A 2 -11.16 11.59 -14.95
N GLU A 3 -11.45 11.38 -16.24
CA GLU A 3 -12.13 10.20 -16.73
C GLU A 3 -11.39 8.95 -16.23
N LYS A 4 -12.01 8.22 -15.29
CA LYS A 4 -11.51 6.93 -14.83
C LYS A 4 -11.59 5.95 -15.99
N LYS A 5 -10.51 5.84 -16.74
CA LYS A 5 -10.30 4.80 -17.74
C LYS A 5 -10.36 3.44 -17.03
N ASN A 6 -11.49 2.73 -17.16
CA ASN A 6 -11.71 1.44 -16.53
C ASN A 6 -10.82 0.38 -17.20
N ARG A 7 -9.62 0.16 -16.66
CA ARG A 7 -8.70 -0.85 -17.15
C ARG A 7 -9.08 -2.20 -16.53
N PRO A 8 -8.76 -3.33 -17.20
CA PRO A 8 -8.97 -4.65 -16.61
C PRO A 8 -8.35 -4.78 -15.22
N GLN A 9 -7.19 -4.15 -14.97
CA GLN A 9 -6.51 -4.11 -13.67
C GLN A 9 -7.40 -3.50 -12.57
N ASP A 10 -8.14 -2.43 -12.88
CA ASP A 10 -8.98 -1.76 -11.90
C ASP A 10 -10.13 -2.69 -11.43
N LYS A 11 -10.64 -3.57 -12.30
CA LYS A 11 -11.65 -4.59 -11.92
C LYS A 11 -11.10 -5.66 -10.97
N TRP A 12 -9.81 -6.02 -11.11
CA TRP A 12 -9.16 -6.97 -10.22
C TRP A 12 -8.84 -6.33 -8.87
N ASP A 13 -8.37 -5.08 -8.88
CA ASP A 13 -8.08 -4.31 -7.68
C ASP A 13 -9.35 -4.04 -6.87
N GLU A 14 -10.47 -3.67 -7.52
CA GLU A 14 -11.77 -3.51 -6.86
C GLU A 14 -12.24 -4.81 -6.21
N LYS A 15 -12.08 -5.96 -6.90
CA LYS A 15 -12.42 -7.28 -6.34
C LYS A 15 -11.55 -7.64 -5.14
N ALA A 16 -10.30 -7.18 -5.12
CA ALA A 16 -9.36 -7.36 -4.02
C ALA A 16 -9.48 -6.27 -2.93
N GLY A 17 -10.37 -5.29 -3.09
CA GLY A 17 -10.54 -4.16 -2.17
C GLY A 17 -9.36 -3.17 -2.17
N LEU A 18 -8.53 -3.18 -3.21
CA LEU A 18 -7.37 -2.31 -3.35
C LEU A 18 -7.78 -0.98 -3.96
N ILE A 19 -7.36 0.11 -3.34
CA ILE A 19 -7.58 1.47 -3.86
C ILE A 19 -6.24 2.17 -4.11
N PRO A 20 -6.04 2.81 -5.28
CA PRO A 20 -4.85 3.61 -5.51
C PRO A 20 -4.97 4.91 -4.70
N LYS A 21 -4.19 5.02 -3.62
CA LYS A 21 -3.99 6.26 -2.87
C LYS A 21 -2.55 6.71 -3.03
N THR A 22 -2.36 7.91 -3.57
CA THR A 22 -1.05 8.54 -3.70
C THR A 22 -0.81 9.48 -2.52
N TYR A 23 0.30 9.27 -1.80
CA TYR A 23 0.73 10.11 -0.70
C TYR A 23 2.20 10.47 -0.89
N LYS A 24 2.62 11.62 -0.34
CA LYS A 24 4.03 12.03 -0.35
C LYS A 24 4.75 11.32 0.79
N VAL A 25 5.82 10.61 0.46
CA VAL A 25 6.73 9.96 1.43
C VAL A 25 8.13 10.51 1.30
N ASN A 26 8.91 10.40 2.38
CA ASN A 26 10.32 10.69 2.32
C ASN A 26 11.02 9.66 1.40
N ARG A 27 11.75 10.17 0.40
CA ARG A 27 12.44 9.35 -0.61
C ARG A 27 13.40 8.34 0.02
N LYS A 28 14.22 8.75 0.99
CA LYS A 28 15.21 7.87 1.62
C LYS A 28 14.54 6.70 2.33
N VAL A 29 13.48 7.00 3.08
CA VAL A 29 12.70 6.00 3.82
C VAL A 29 12.02 5.02 2.85
N ALA A 30 11.46 5.51 1.75
CA ALA A 30 10.83 4.66 0.74
C ALA A 30 11.83 3.71 0.06
N GLU A 31 13.03 4.20 -0.27
CA GLU A 31 14.10 3.39 -0.87
C GLU A 31 14.63 2.34 0.11
N GLU A 32 14.82 2.69 1.39
CA GLU A 32 15.21 1.76 2.46
C GLU A 32 14.12 0.71 2.71
N PHE A 33 12.86 1.11 2.78
CA PHE A 33 11.73 0.19 2.94
C PHE A 33 11.63 -0.80 1.79
N GLN A 34 11.85 -0.34 0.55
CA GLN A 34 11.87 -1.21 -0.62
C GLN A 34 13.01 -2.23 -0.54
N LYS A 35 14.22 -1.84 -0.10
CA LYS A 35 15.35 -2.77 0.09
C LYS A 35 15.02 -3.81 1.17
N ALA A 36 14.51 -3.37 2.32
CA ALA A 36 14.10 -4.26 3.41
C ALA A 36 13.03 -5.28 2.96
N CYS A 37 12.02 -4.84 2.20
CA CYS A 37 11.00 -5.74 1.67
C CYS A 37 11.59 -6.78 0.71
N LYS A 38 12.56 -6.38 -0.13
CA LYS A 38 13.25 -7.30 -1.05
C LYS A 38 14.09 -8.32 -0.31
N GLU A 39 14.84 -7.89 0.71
CA GLU A 39 15.66 -8.79 1.55
C GLU A 39 14.80 -9.78 2.34
N ALA A 40 13.64 -9.33 2.84
CA ALA A 40 12.67 -10.19 3.52
C ALA A 40 11.82 -11.06 2.58
N GLY A 41 11.94 -10.90 1.26
CA GLY A 41 11.16 -11.65 0.28
C GLY A 41 9.65 -11.34 0.28
N VAL A 42 9.25 -10.16 0.79
CA VAL A 42 7.85 -9.75 0.90
C VAL A 42 7.51 -8.67 -0.13
N ALA A 43 6.28 -8.70 -0.63
CA ALA A 43 5.78 -7.63 -1.49
C ALA A 43 5.59 -6.35 -0.68
N MET A 44 6.11 -5.22 -1.20
CA MET A 44 6.06 -3.91 -0.55
C MET A 44 4.62 -3.50 -0.19
N GLY A 45 3.65 -3.77 -1.08
CA GLY A 45 2.24 -3.50 -0.82
C GLY A 45 1.69 -4.32 0.36
N THR A 46 2.00 -5.61 0.43
CA THR A 46 1.56 -6.48 1.53
C THR A 46 2.13 -6.05 2.87
N GLN A 47 3.43 -5.71 2.91
CA GLN A 47 4.08 -5.22 4.14
C GLN A 47 3.49 -3.87 4.56
N LEU A 48 3.22 -2.97 3.61
CA LEU A 48 2.59 -1.68 3.89
C LEU A 48 1.17 -1.86 4.45
N THR A 49 0.34 -2.71 3.85
CA THR A 49 -1.02 -3.00 4.34
C THR A 49 -0.99 -3.57 5.76
N LYS A 50 -0.01 -4.43 6.07
CA LYS A 50 0.18 -4.96 7.41
C LYS A 50 0.47 -3.84 8.42
N MET A 51 1.46 -2.98 8.13
CA MET A 51 1.81 -1.85 9.00
C MET A 51 0.64 -0.86 9.19
N MET A 52 -0.13 -0.60 8.13
CA MET A 52 -1.35 0.22 8.22
C MET A 52 -2.37 -0.41 9.16
N LYS A 53 -2.61 -1.72 9.05
CA LYS A 53 -3.57 -2.43 9.89
C LYS A 53 -3.14 -2.42 11.36
N GLU A 54 -1.88 -2.73 11.64
CA GLU A 54 -1.32 -2.70 13.00
C GLU A 54 -1.49 -1.33 13.65
N PHE A 55 -1.21 -0.24 12.91
CA PHE A 55 -1.41 1.11 13.41
C PHE A 55 -2.89 1.43 13.67
N THR A 56 -3.81 1.00 12.79
CA THR A 56 -5.25 1.19 13.04
C THR A 56 -5.77 0.40 14.24
N GLU A 57 -5.28 -0.82 14.46
CA GLU A 57 -5.64 -1.63 15.61
C GLU A 57 -5.11 -1.02 16.91
N GLN A 58 -3.89 -0.48 16.89
CA GLN A 58 -3.32 0.24 18.02
C GLN A 58 -4.19 1.46 18.41
N MET A 59 -4.62 2.26 17.43
CA MET A 59 -5.42 3.46 17.67
C MET A 59 -6.89 3.18 18.03
N ASN A 60 -7.43 2.02 17.67
CA ASN A 60 -8.79 1.64 18.05
C ASN A 60 -8.89 1.01 19.44
N ASN A 61 -7.76 0.55 19.99
CA ASN A 61 -7.67 -0.02 21.33
C ASN A 61 -7.25 1.01 22.40
N GLU A 62 -7.16 2.28 22.02
CA GLU A 62 -6.92 3.45 22.89
C GLU A 62 -8.22 4.24 23.08
#